data_AF-A0A850RAC9-F1
#
_entry.id   AF-A0A850RAC9-F1
#
_cell.length_a   1.000
_cell.length_b   1.000
_cell.length_c   1.000
_cell.angle_alpha   90.00
_cell.angle_beta   90.00
_cell.angle_gamma   90.00
#
_symmetry.space_group_name_H-M   'P 1'
#
loop_
_entity.id
_entity.type
_entity.pdbx_description
1 polymer ?
#
loop_
_entity_poly.entity_id
_entity_poly.type
_entity_poly.pdbx_seq_one_letter_code
_entity_poly.pdbx_strand_id
1 'polypeptide(L)'
;MKKSQVATSPFIPWSSPPLRVDDSVDEAQIKSFHSTALRGDYSTKNLSERALELVRIRKKLGMTQADFAMSVGLEKDKIVNIENGRVRNIPDEILEEARKVMEGAYYGRVKPLADLQNLSMPEILDRWWAMMGVDNDEEGAILLGVCGLTVERWRTQPSRPAARDILRYDLIARKIAEKNPGGR
;
A
#
# COMPACT_ATOMS: atom_id res chain seq x y z
N MET A 1 -42.93 -41.01 9.79
CA MET A 1 -42.60 -39.89 8.88
C MET A 1 -41.71 -38.92 9.65
N LYS A 2 -40.47 -38.70 9.21
CA LYS A 2 -39.46 -37.87 9.87
C LYS A 2 -39.79 -36.39 9.64
N LYS A 3 -39.86 -35.58 10.71
CA LYS A 3 -39.81 -34.12 10.61
C LYS A 3 -38.56 -33.62 11.33
N SER A 4 -37.64 -33.08 10.54
CA SER A 4 -36.47 -32.33 11.01
C SER A 4 -36.93 -31.04 11.68
N GLN A 5 -36.39 -30.72 12.85
CA GLN A 5 -36.35 -29.35 13.35
C GLN A 5 -34.90 -28.92 13.56
N VAL A 6 -34.60 -27.78 12.97
CA VAL A 6 -33.28 -27.17 12.83
C VAL A 6 -32.94 -26.41 14.10
N ALA A 7 -31.72 -26.58 14.60
CA ALA A 7 -31.21 -25.87 15.77
C ALA A 7 -31.01 -24.36 15.44
N THR A 8 -31.67 -23.49 16.19
CA THR A 8 -31.45 -22.04 16.20
C THR A 8 -30.26 -21.69 17.09
N SER A 9 -29.23 -21.06 16.53
CA SER A 9 -28.09 -20.49 17.25
C SER A 9 -28.41 -19.08 17.75
N PRO A 10 -28.06 -18.68 19.00
CA PRO A 10 -28.35 -17.35 19.52
C PRO A 10 -27.39 -16.28 18.97
N PHE A 11 -27.97 -15.16 18.54
CA PHE A 11 -27.28 -13.94 18.11
C PHE A 11 -26.76 -13.18 19.34
N ILE A 12 -25.45 -12.90 19.40
CA ILE A 12 -24.83 -12.04 20.42
C ILE A 12 -24.49 -10.70 19.76
N PRO A 13 -25.08 -9.57 20.19
CA PRO A 13 -24.75 -8.25 19.65
C PRO A 13 -23.41 -7.75 20.22
N TRP A 14 -22.46 -7.45 19.35
CA TRP A 14 -21.21 -6.77 19.71
C TRP A 14 -21.50 -5.29 19.96
N SER A 15 -21.57 -4.88 21.22
CA SER A 15 -21.49 -3.47 21.62
C SER A 15 -20.05 -3.17 22.04
N SER A 16 -19.35 -2.32 21.28
CA SER A 16 -18.13 -1.67 21.77
C SER A 16 -18.41 -0.18 21.97
N PRO A 17 -17.98 0.41 23.10
CA PRO A 17 -18.20 1.82 23.40
C PRO A 17 -17.34 2.73 22.51
N PRO A 18 -17.77 3.97 22.23
CA PRO A 18 -17.00 4.90 21.42
C PRO A 18 -15.74 5.34 22.17
N LEU A 19 -14.57 5.14 21.55
CA LEU A 19 -13.32 5.74 22.02
C LEU A 19 -13.38 7.25 21.75
N ARG A 20 -13.42 8.00 22.85
CA ARG A 20 -13.28 9.45 22.87
C ARG A 20 -11.83 9.79 22.51
N VAL A 21 -11.61 10.44 21.38
CA VAL A 21 -10.26 10.89 20.97
C VAL A 21 -10.08 12.31 21.51
N ASP A 22 -9.13 12.46 22.43
CA ASP A 22 -8.64 13.71 22.98
C ASP A 22 -7.54 14.28 22.05
N ASP A 23 -7.60 15.57 21.77
CA ASP A 23 -6.77 16.32 20.80
C ASP A 23 -5.36 16.60 21.33
N SER A 24 -4.59 15.54 21.63
CA SER A 24 -3.15 15.66 21.86
C SER A 24 -2.42 14.48 21.22
N VAL A 25 -2.11 14.62 19.93
CA VAL A 25 -1.25 13.67 19.22
C VAL A 25 0.17 13.81 19.74
N ASP A 26 0.52 12.97 20.71
CA ASP A 26 1.87 12.85 21.26
C ASP A 26 2.80 12.27 20.17
N GLU A 27 3.92 12.94 19.88
CA GLU A 27 4.92 12.52 18.89
C GLU A 27 5.43 11.08 19.14
N ALA A 28 5.30 10.58 20.37
CA ALA A 28 5.58 9.20 20.74
C ALA A 28 4.68 8.18 20.02
N GLN A 29 3.40 8.51 19.75
CA GLN A 29 2.48 7.64 19.00
C GLN A 29 2.81 7.58 17.51
N ILE A 30 3.29 8.68 16.92
CA ILE A 30 3.73 8.71 15.50
C ILE A 30 4.96 7.81 15.29
N LYS A 31 5.88 7.78 16.26
CA LYS A 31 7.05 6.89 16.26
C LYS A 31 6.64 5.42 16.48
N SER A 32 5.61 5.16 17.29
CA SER A 32 5.06 3.82 17.54
C SER A 32 4.37 3.23 16.30
N PHE A 33 3.61 4.04 15.55
CA PHE A 33 2.92 3.60 14.33
C PHE A 33 3.88 3.26 13.18
N HIS A 34 5.00 3.99 13.06
CA HIS A 34 6.09 3.65 12.13
C HIS A 34 6.81 2.34 12.49
N SER A 35 6.75 1.90 13.75
CA SER A 35 7.38 0.65 14.20
C SER A 35 6.54 -0.60 13.93
N THR A 36 5.22 -0.47 13.81
CA THR A 36 4.28 -1.62 13.80
C THR A 36 4.03 -2.18 12.39
N ALA A 37 4.12 -1.37 11.34
CA ALA A 37 4.01 -1.82 9.95
C ALA A 37 5.25 -2.59 9.43
N LEU A 38 6.31 -2.69 10.23
CA LEU A 38 7.57 -3.38 9.87
C LEU A 38 7.62 -4.86 10.25
N ARG A 39 6.62 -5.39 11.00
CA ARG A 39 6.59 -6.78 11.49
C ARG A 39 6.06 -7.78 10.45
N GLY A 40 6.74 -7.86 9.32
CA GLY A 40 6.87 -9.15 8.63
C GLY A 40 8.01 -9.89 9.33
N ASP A 41 7.67 -10.93 10.09
CA ASP A 41 8.54 -11.72 10.96
C ASP A 41 9.54 -12.57 10.15
N TYR A 42 10.49 -11.91 9.50
CA TYR A 42 11.75 -12.53 9.12
C TYR A 42 12.72 -12.23 10.26
N SER A 43 13.37 -13.27 10.80
CA SER A 43 14.41 -13.14 11.81
C SER A 43 15.52 -12.21 11.30
N THR A 44 15.40 -10.92 11.60
CA THR A 44 16.39 -9.87 11.26
C THR A 44 17.71 -10.08 12.00
N LYS A 45 17.77 -11.07 12.91
CA LYS A 45 18.92 -11.35 13.78
C LYS A 45 20.20 -11.78 13.04
N ASN A 46 20.19 -12.02 11.72
CA ASN A 46 21.37 -12.52 10.98
C ASN A 46 21.61 -11.85 9.61
N LEU A 47 20.99 -10.71 9.29
CA LEU A 47 21.18 -10.04 8.00
C LEU A 47 22.44 -9.14 8.03
N SER A 48 23.21 -9.13 6.94
CA SER A 48 24.26 -8.13 6.75
C SER A 48 23.65 -6.74 6.59
N GLU A 49 24.41 -5.68 6.90
CA GLU A 49 23.95 -4.30 6.75
C GLU A 49 23.49 -4.00 5.31
N ARG A 50 24.20 -4.54 4.33
CA ARG A 50 23.87 -4.46 2.91
C ARG A 50 22.54 -5.14 2.58
N ALA A 51 22.28 -6.30 3.18
CA ALA A 51 21.00 -7.00 3.00
C ALA A 51 19.84 -6.22 3.64
N LEU A 52 20.08 -5.63 4.82
CA LEU A 52 19.10 -4.76 5.49
C LEU A 52 18.77 -3.53 4.64
N GLU A 53 19.76 -2.94 3.97
CA GLU A 53 19.53 -1.81 3.07
C GLU A 53 18.58 -2.17 1.93
N LEU A 54 18.80 -3.28 1.23
CA LEU A 54 17.90 -3.74 0.16
C LEU A 54 16.47 -3.99 0.67
N VAL A 55 16.33 -4.63 1.83
CA VAL A 55 15.03 -4.87 2.46
C VAL A 55 14.31 -3.54 2.74
N ARG A 56 15.03 -2.55 3.28
CA ARG A 56 14.47 -1.22 3.58
C ARG A 56 14.04 -0.51 2.31
N ILE A 57 14.88 -0.51 1.27
CA ILE A 57 14.57 0.11 -0.02
C ILE A 57 13.31 -0.53 -0.61
N ARG A 58 13.26 -1.86 -0.73
CA ARG A 58 12.09 -2.55 -1.29
C ARG A 58 10.81 -2.25 -0.53
N LYS A 59 10.86 -2.33 0.81
CA LYS A 59 9.71 -2.04 1.67
C LYS A 59 9.24 -0.59 1.52
N LYS A 60 10.18 0.36 1.47
CA LYS A 60 9.90 1.79 1.23
C LYS A 60 9.23 2.01 -0.14
N LEU A 61 9.62 1.24 -1.15
CA LEU A 61 9.03 1.27 -2.49
C LEU A 61 7.69 0.50 -2.61
N GLY A 62 7.28 -0.23 -1.57
CA GLY A 62 6.06 -1.04 -1.57
C GLY A 62 6.07 -2.20 -2.57
N MET A 63 7.25 -2.58 -3.07
CA MET A 63 7.38 -3.60 -4.12
C MET A 63 7.35 -5.01 -3.55
N THR A 64 6.82 -5.95 -4.35
CA THR A 64 7.01 -7.37 -4.09
C THR A 64 8.48 -7.75 -4.28
N GLN A 65 8.91 -8.89 -3.73
CA GLN A 65 10.28 -9.38 -3.95
C GLN A 65 10.57 -9.62 -5.44
N ALA A 66 9.57 -10.06 -6.22
CA ALA A 66 9.70 -10.29 -7.65
C ALA A 66 9.87 -8.98 -8.43
N ASP A 67 9.02 -7.98 -8.16
CA ASP A 67 9.09 -6.68 -8.83
C ASP A 67 10.41 -5.97 -8.53
N PHE A 68 10.84 -6.05 -7.26
CA PHE A 68 12.10 -5.46 -6.85
C PHE A 68 13.29 -6.15 -7.52
N ALA A 69 13.30 -7.48 -7.60
CA ALA A 69 14.35 -8.24 -8.28
C ALA A 69 14.47 -7.82 -9.75
N MET A 70 13.35 -7.75 -10.47
CA MET A 70 13.34 -7.28 -11.86
C MET A 70 13.91 -5.86 -11.98
N SER A 71 13.55 -4.96 -11.05
CA SER A 71 14.00 -3.57 -11.11
C SER A 71 15.50 -3.39 -10.89
N VAL A 72 16.15 -4.29 -10.14
CA VAL A 72 17.60 -4.23 -9.85
C VAL A 72 18.40 -5.26 -10.66
N GLY A 73 17.80 -5.88 -11.69
CA GLY A 73 18.48 -6.84 -12.56
C GLY A 73 18.81 -8.18 -11.91
N LEU A 74 18.03 -8.63 -10.92
CA LEU A 74 18.22 -9.89 -10.21
C LEU A 74 17.04 -10.85 -10.42
N GLU A 75 17.31 -12.14 -10.19
CA GLU A 75 16.26 -13.15 -10.05
C GLU A 75 15.57 -13.05 -8.69
N LYS A 76 14.26 -13.32 -8.67
CA LYS A 76 13.44 -13.32 -7.44
C LYS A 76 14.08 -14.15 -6.33
N ASP A 77 14.55 -15.35 -6.65
CA ASP A 77 15.13 -16.28 -5.68
C ASP A 77 16.39 -15.71 -5.02
N LYS A 78 17.13 -14.87 -5.74
CA LYS A 78 18.30 -14.17 -5.22
C LYS A 78 17.91 -13.12 -4.18
N ILE A 79 16.84 -12.35 -4.42
CA ILE A 79 16.26 -11.44 -3.41
C ILE A 79 15.76 -12.24 -2.21
N VAL A 80 15.02 -13.33 -2.40
CA VAL A 80 14.54 -14.19 -1.30
C VAL A 80 15.70 -14.71 -0.44
N ASN A 81 16.79 -15.18 -1.06
CA ASN A 81 17.96 -15.67 -0.34
C ASN A 81 18.70 -14.55 0.40
N ILE A 82 18.78 -13.35 -0.18
CA ILE A 82 19.32 -12.16 0.48
C ILE A 82 18.50 -11.81 1.73
N GLU A 83 17.16 -11.69 1.60
CA GLU A 83 16.28 -11.29 2.71
C GLU A 83 16.21 -12.35 3.83
N ASN A 84 16.55 -13.60 3.52
CA ASN A 84 16.68 -14.69 4.49
C ASN A 84 18.11 -14.85 5.06
N GLY A 85 19.05 -13.94 4.73
CA GLY A 85 20.42 -13.96 5.26
C GLY A 85 21.31 -15.07 4.72
N ARG A 86 20.92 -15.74 3.63
CA ARG A 86 21.71 -16.80 2.99
C ARG A 86 22.83 -16.25 2.12
N VAL A 87 22.70 -15.00 1.67
CA VAL A 87 23.74 -14.29 0.90
C VAL A 87 24.38 -13.24 1.79
N ARG A 88 25.68 -13.39 2.06
CA ARG A 88 26.44 -12.45 2.90
C ARG A 88 27.13 -11.35 2.09
N ASN A 89 27.60 -11.69 0.89
CA ASN A 89 28.30 -10.74 0.03
C ASN A 89 27.38 -10.28 -1.11
N ILE A 90 27.01 -9.00 -1.07
CA ILE A 90 26.12 -8.37 -2.05
C ILE A 90 26.97 -7.36 -2.82
N PRO A 91 27.14 -7.50 -4.16
CA PRO A 91 27.93 -6.57 -4.97
C PRO A 91 27.46 -5.12 -4.84
N ASP A 92 28.38 -4.16 -4.93
CA ASP A 92 28.07 -2.72 -4.87
C ASP A 92 27.11 -2.30 -5.99
N GLU A 93 27.26 -2.89 -7.19
CA GLU A 93 26.41 -2.63 -8.34
C GLU A 93 24.92 -2.85 -8.03
N ILE A 94 24.59 -3.87 -7.23
CA ILE A 94 23.19 -4.18 -6.85
C ILE A 94 22.63 -3.14 -5.88
N LEU A 95 23.45 -2.68 -4.91
CA LEU A 95 23.02 -1.61 -4.00
C LEU A 95 22.86 -0.30 -4.74
N GLU A 96 23.78 0.01 -5.64
CA GLU A 96 23.73 1.21 -6.44
C GLU A 96 22.49 1.22 -7.35
N GLU A 97 22.19 0.08 -7.99
CA GLU A 97 20.96 -0.04 -8.79
C GLU A 97 19.70 0.06 -7.92
N ALA A 98 19.69 -0.55 -6.73
CA ALA A 98 18.59 -0.40 -5.79
C ALA A 98 18.40 1.06 -5.33
N ARG A 99 19.49 1.80 -5.14
CA ARG A 99 19.46 3.23 -4.80
C ARG A 99 18.97 4.08 -5.98
N LYS A 100 19.41 3.80 -7.21
CA LYS A 100 18.88 4.47 -8.42
C LYS A 100 17.41 4.19 -8.65
N VAL A 101 17.00 2.93 -8.51
CA VAL A 101 15.57 2.55 -8.53
C VAL A 101 14.85 3.27 -7.43
N MET A 102 15.43 3.38 -6.23
CA MET A 102 14.87 4.17 -5.16
C MET A 102 14.76 5.61 -5.56
N GLU A 103 15.80 6.31 -6.03
CA GLU A 103 15.75 7.72 -6.43
C GLU A 103 14.76 7.97 -7.56
N GLY A 104 14.84 7.20 -8.65
CA GLY A 104 13.92 7.29 -9.79
C GLY A 104 12.46 7.02 -9.39
N ALA A 105 12.22 6.00 -8.56
CA ALA A 105 10.89 5.73 -8.00
C ALA A 105 10.53 6.66 -6.83
N TYR A 106 11.47 7.32 -6.17
CA TYR A 106 11.26 8.25 -5.07
C TYR A 106 10.70 9.56 -5.62
N TYR A 107 11.30 10.07 -6.70
CA TYR A 107 10.72 11.19 -7.44
C TYR A 107 9.38 10.82 -8.09
N GLY A 108 9.23 9.60 -8.62
CA GLY A 108 7.99 9.15 -9.28
C GLY A 108 6.85 8.66 -8.38
N ARG A 109 7.11 8.20 -7.14
CA ARG A 109 6.11 7.58 -6.23
C ARG A 109 6.05 8.18 -4.84
N VAL A 110 7.14 8.73 -4.29
CA VAL A 110 7.15 9.20 -2.88
C VAL A 110 6.54 10.60 -2.74
N LYS A 111 6.74 11.50 -3.71
CA LYS A 111 5.99 12.78 -3.72
C LYS A 111 4.47 12.52 -3.81
N PRO A 112 3.97 11.69 -4.75
CA PRO A 112 2.56 11.30 -4.76
C PRO A 112 2.06 10.70 -3.45
N LEU A 113 2.78 9.76 -2.84
CA LEU A 113 2.31 9.15 -1.59
C LEU A 113 2.25 10.17 -0.44
N ALA A 114 3.28 11.00 -0.27
CA ALA A 114 3.28 12.04 0.76
C ALA A 114 2.14 13.04 0.54
N ASP A 115 1.90 13.44 -0.71
CA ASP A 115 0.78 14.32 -1.09
C ASP A 115 -0.58 13.66 -0.81
N LEU A 116 -0.72 12.36 -1.05
CA LEU A 116 -1.98 11.62 -0.87
C LEU A 116 -2.20 11.16 0.58
N GLN A 117 -1.14 10.96 1.38
CA GLN A 117 -1.26 10.50 2.76
C GLN A 117 -1.99 11.49 3.66
N ASN A 118 -1.86 12.78 3.37
CA ASN A 118 -2.52 13.86 4.12
C ASN A 118 -3.97 14.10 3.65
N LEU A 119 -4.40 13.45 2.57
CA LEU A 119 -5.76 13.55 2.05
C LEU A 119 -6.62 12.41 2.60
N SER A 120 -7.86 12.74 2.94
CA SER A 120 -8.91 11.77 3.17
C SER A 120 -9.16 10.95 1.90
N MET A 121 -9.74 9.75 2.05
CA MET A 121 -10.08 8.94 0.87
C MET A 121 -11.01 9.70 -0.10
N PRO A 122 -12.11 10.35 0.33
CA PRO A 122 -12.94 11.15 -0.57
C PRO A 122 -12.16 12.16 -1.40
N GLU A 123 -11.22 12.90 -0.79
CA GLU A 123 -10.40 13.88 -1.52
C GLU A 123 -9.45 13.23 -2.53
N ILE A 124 -8.90 12.06 -2.20
CA ILE A 124 -8.09 11.28 -3.14
C ILE A 124 -8.94 10.84 -4.32
N LEU A 125 -10.18 10.42 -4.07
CA LEU A 125 -11.12 10.06 -5.11
C LEU A 125 -11.41 11.28 -6.00
N ASP A 126 -11.86 12.39 -5.45
CA ASP A 126 -12.15 13.60 -6.23
C ASP A 126 -10.96 14.02 -7.11
N ARG A 127 -9.73 13.91 -6.57
CA ARG A 127 -8.51 14.16 -7.33
C ARG A 127 -8.32 13.17 -8.49
N TRP A 128 -8.48 11.87 -8.25
CA TRP A 128 -8.35 10.85 -9.30
C TRP A 128 -9.42 11.04 -10.40
N TRP A 129 -10.65 11.37 -10.03
CA TRP A 129 -11.76 11.60 -10.95
C TRP A 129 -11.50 12.83 -11.81
N ALA A 130 -11.10 13.94 -11.19
CA ALA A 130 -10.71 15.15 -11.90
C ALA A 130 -9.54 14.92 -12.86
N MET A 131 -8.53 14.12 -12.46
CA MET A 131 -7.43 13.77 -13.36
C MET A 131 -7.88 12.92 -14.55
N MET A 132 -8.81 11.99 -14.33
CA MET A 132 -9.34 11.12 -15.40
C MET A 132 -10.42 11.81 -16.26
N GLY A 133 -10.94 12.96 -15.83
CA GLY A 133 -12.06 13.67 -16.47
C GLY A 133 -13.39 12.93 -16.31
N VAL A 134 -13.67 12.44 -15.10
CA VAL A 134 -14.84 11.62 -14.77
C VAL A 134 -15.70 12.32 -13.73
N ASP A 135 -17.01 12.39 -13.97
CA ASP A 135 -17.94 13.18 -13.14
C ASP A 135 -18.65 12.36 -12.05
N ASN A 136 -18.53 11.03 -12.05
CA ASN A 136 -19.29 10.16 -11.15
C ASN A 136 -18.48 8.95 -10.64
N ASP A 137 -18.85 8.48 -9.45
CA ASP A 137 -18.18 7.38 -8.75
C ASP A 137 -18.29 6.02 -9.45
N GLU A 138 -19.34 5.79 -10.24
CA GLU A 138 -19.55 4.53 -10.97
C GLU A 138 -18.53 4.37 -12.10
N GLU A 139 -18.40 5.38 -12.94
CA GLU A 139 -17.42 5.42 -14.03
C GLU A 139 -15.98 5.42 -13.49
N GLY A 140 -15.73 6.18 -12.41
CA GLY A 140 -14.43 6.20 -11.73
C GLY A 140 -14.03 4.82 -11.19
N ALA A 141 -14.99 4.08 -10.60
CA ALA A 141 -14.77 2.73 -10.11
C ALA A 141 -14.40 1.76 -11.25
N ILE A 142 -15.14 1.81 -12.37
CA ILE A 142 -14.90 0.97 -13.55
C ILE A 142 -13.48 1.22 -14.08
N LEU A 143 -13.09 2.48 -14.22
CA LEU A 143 -11.78 2.88 -14.73
C LEU A 143 -10.63 2.48 -13.80
N LEU A 144 -10.83 2.59 -12.49
CA LEU A 144 -9.85 2.11 -11.49
C LEU A 144 -9.80 0.58 -11.37
N GLY A 145 -10.75 -0.14 -11.95
CA GLY A 145 -10.86 -1.60 -11.87
C GLY A 145 -11.32 -2.10 -10.50
N VAL A 146 -12.14 -1.31 -9.80
CA VAL A 146 -12.75 -1.67 -8.50
C VAL A 146 -14.28 -1.66 -8.62
N CYS A 147 -14.98 -2.33 -7.71
CA CYS A 147 -16.45 -2.28 -7.70
C CYS A 147 -16.95 -0.98 -7.03
N GLY A 148 -18.14 -0.50 -7.44
CA GLY A 148 -18.75 0.71 -6.88
C GLY A 148 -18.90 0.68 -5.35
N LEU A 149 -19.19 -0.50 -4.77
CA LEU A 149 -19.27 -0.67 -3.32
C LEU A 149 -17.93 -0.39 -2.60
N THR A 150 -16.79 -0.64 -3.26
CA THR A 150 -15.47 -0.29 -2.71
C THR A 150 -15.29 1.23 -2.67
N VAL A 151 -15.70 1.93 -3.71
CA VAL A 151 -15.67 3.40 -3.78
C VAL A 151 -16.63 4.01 -2.74
N GLU A 152 -17.84 3.48 -2.62
CA GLU A 152 -18.82 3.89 -1.60
C GLU A 152 -18.25 3.75 -0.18
N ARG A 153 -17.55 2.64 0.10
CA ARG A 153 -16.84 2.44 1.38
C ARG A 153 -15.74 3.47 1.58
N TRP A 154 -14.96 3.80 0.56
CA TRP A 154 -13.92 4.82 0.66
C TRP A 154 -14.48 6.24 0.83
N ARG A 155 -15.69 6.51 0.30
CA ARG A 155 -16.42 7.77 0.50
C ARG A 155 -16.93 7.92 1.93
N THR A 156 -17.47 6.85 2.51
CA THR A 156 -18.32 6.91 3.72
C THR A 156 -17.71 6.31 4.98
N GLN A 157 -16.74 5.40 4.86
CA GLN A 157 -16.19 4.63 5.98
C GLN A 157 -14.69 4.89 6.16
N PRO A 158 -14.14 4.68 7.37
CA PRO A 158 -12.71 4.87 7.65
C PRO A 158 -11.80 3.80 7.02
N SER A 159 -12.32 2.88 6.20
CA SER A 159 -11.54 1.80 5.59
C SER A 159 -10.67 2.32 4.46
N ARG A 160 -9.55 2.94 4.83
CA ARG A 160 -8.52 3.41 3.90
C ARG A 160 -7.68 2.22 3.42
N PRO A 161 -7.43 2.07 2.11
CA PRO A 161 -6.52 1.06 1.60
C PRO A 161 -5.10 1.24 2.14
N ALA A 162 -4.30 0.18 2.09
CA ALA A 162 -2.88 0.29 2.40
C ALA A 162 -2.20 1.28 1.43
N ALA A 163 -1.12 1.94 1.90
CA ALA A 163 -0.36 2.92 1.11
C ALA A 163 0.07 2.38 -0.28
N ARG A 164 0.42 1.08 -0.34
CA ARG A 164 0.74 0.39 -1.61
C ARG A 164 -0.42 0.42 -2.59
N ASP A 165 -1.63 0.16 -2.11
CA ASP A 165 -2.81 0.07 -2.97
C ASP A 165 -3.25 1.47 -3.41
N ILE A 166 -3.15 2.47 -2.53
CA ILE A 166 -3.34 3.89 -2.89
C ILE A 166 -2.39 4.29 -4.04
N LEU A 167 -1.10 3.96 -3.92
CA LEU A 167 -0.12 4.22 -4.98
C LEU A 167 -0.44 3.49 -6.29
N ARG A 168 -0.93 2.25 -6.18
CA ARG A 168 -1.34 1.47 -7.34
C ARG A 168 -2.50 2.16 -8.08
N TYR A 169 -3.53 2.59 -7.36
CA TYR A 169 -4.68 3.27 -7.95
C TYR A 169 -4.30 4.65 -8.51
N ASP A 170 -3.44 5.41 -7.82
CA ASP A 170 -2.92 6.69 -8.33
C ASP A 170 -2.19 6.51 -9.67
N LEU A 171 -1.36 5.48 -9.79
CA LEU A 171 -0.67 5.16 -11.03
C LEU A 171 -1.66 4.79 -12.16
N ILE A 172 -2.73 4.05 -11.84
CA ILE A 172 -3.78 3.70 -12.81
C ILE A 172 -4.49 4.97 -13.28
N ALA A 173 -4.93 5.83 -12.35
CA ALA A 173 -5.61 7.08 -12.67
C ALA A 173 -4.77 7.98 -13.59
N ARG A 174 -3.47 8.14 -13.30
CA ARG A 174 -2.55 8.91 -14.15
C ARG A 174 -2.41 8.33 -15.55
N LYS A 175 -2.26 7.01 -15.67
CA LYS A 175 -2.16 6.35 -16.98
C LYS A 175 -3.43 6.51 -17.82
N ILE A 176 -4.59 6.58 -17.18
CA ILE A 176 -5.88 6.82 -17.84
C ILE A 176 -5.94 8.27 -18.31
N ALA A 177 -5.57 9.21 -17.44
CA ALA A 177 -5.48 10.63 -17.77
C ALA A 177 -4.54 10.90 -18.97
N GLU A 178 -3.37 10.26 -18.99
CA GLU A 178 -2.41 10.36 -20.11
C GLU A 178 -2.98 9.88 -21.45
N LYS A 179 -3.84 8.85 -21.41
CA LYS A 179 -4.50 8.31 -22.61
C LYS A 179 -5.71 9.12 -23.05
N ASN A 180 -6.33 9.86 -22.12
CA ASN A 180 -7.50 10.69 -22.35
C ASN A 180 -7.21 12.16 -21.97
N PRO A 181 -6.32 12.88 -22.69
CA PRO A 181 -5.91 14.24 -22.33
C PRO A 181 -7.01 15.32 -22.51
N GLY A 182 -8.27 14.91 -22.72
CA GLY A 182 -9.41 15.80 -22.99
C GLY A 182 -10.72 15.35 -22.35
N GLY A 183 -10.67 14.58 -21.25
CA GLY A 183 -11.83 14.45 -20.37
C GLY A 183 -12.19 15.86 -19.85
N ARG A 184 -13.44 16.25 -20.04
CA ARG A 184 -13.90 17.64 -20.15
C ARG A 184 -13.66 18.51 -18.92
#